data_AF-A0A0M3KGI6-F1
#
_entry.id   AF-A0A0M3KGI6-F1
#
_cell.length_a   1.000
_cell.length_b   1.000
_cell.length_c   1.000
_cell.angle_alpha   90.00
_cell.angle_beta   90.00
_cell.angle_gamma   90.00
#
_symmetry.space_group_name_H-M   'P 1'
#
loop_
_entity.id
_entity.type
_entity.pdbx_description
1 polymer ?
#
loop_
_entity_poly.entity_id
_entity_poly.type
_entity_poly.pdbx_seq_one_letter_code
_entity_poly.pdbx_strand_id
1 'polypeptide(L)' 'MRKAFIVGAKIHVDHRKHGVPSTDSNNIVLLDEEGNPLGTRVLAPIPSKLLERRDNMQFSKVLTLATKFV' A
#
# COMPACT_ATOMS: atom_id res chain seq x y z
N MET A 1 -6.01 18.35 -6.32
CA MET A 1 -6.45 17.41 -5.26
C MET A 1 -5.37 16.37 -5.08
N ARG A 2 -5.06 15.89 -3.86
CA ARG A 2 -3.97 14.90 -3.69
C ARG A 2 -4.48 13.48 -3.95
N LYS A 3 -3.69 12.69 -4.66
CA LYS A 3 -3.95 11.26 -4.88
C LYS A 3 -3.33 10.47 -3.72
N ALA A 4 -3.84 9.26 -3.48
CA ALA A 4 -3.29 8.38 -2.45
C ALA A 4 -3.39 6.92 -2.88
N PHE A 5 -2.43 6.13 -2.42
CA PHE A 5 -2.42 4.68 -2.57
C PHE A 5 -2.74 4.02 -1.24
N ILE A 6 -3.74 3.13 -1.22
CA ILE A 6 -4.10 2.37 -0.03
C ILE A 6 -3.12 1.23 0.14
N VAL A 7 -2.37 1.24 1.24
CA VAL A 7 -1.38 0.21 1.57
C VAL A 7 -1.83 -0.70 2.71
N GLY A 8 -2.87 -0.31 3.45
CA GLY A 8 -3.46 -1.15 4.49
C GLY A 8 -4.89 -0.72 4.76
N ALA A 9 -5.75 -1.68 5.04
CA ALA A 9 -7.13 -1.43 5.39
C ALA A 9 -7.53 -2.26 6.60
N LYS A 10 -8.30 -1.63 7.49
CA LYS A 10 -8.98 -2.31 8.58
C LYS A 10 -10.25 -2.94 8.03
N ILE A 11 -10.19 -4.24 7.76
CA ILE A 11 -11.30 -4.99 7.16
C ILE A 11 -11.93 -5.90 8.21
N HIS A 12 -13.26 -5.84 8.30
CA HIS A 12 -14.06 -6.73 9.15
C HIS A 12 -13.85 -8.20 8.76
N VAL A 13 -13.98 -9.11 9.73
CA VAL A 13 -13.69 -10.54 9.53
C VAL A 13 -14.49 -11.15 8.37
N ASP A 14 -15.76 -10.78 8.22
CA ASP A 14 -16.64 -11.32 7.18
C ASP A 14 -16.26 -10.90 5.75
N HIS A 15 -15.50 -9.81 5.61
CA HIS A 15 -15.05 -9.29 4.32
C HIS A 15 -13.57 -9.57 4.05
N ARG A 16 -12.87 -10.21 4.99
CA ARG A 16 -11.46 -10.50 4.87
C ARG A 16 -11.25 -11.66 3.89
N LYS A 17 -10.44 -11.43 2.87
CA LYS A 17 -10.00 -12.49 1.95
C LYS A 17 -8.93 -13.33 2.62
N HIS A 18 -9.01 -14.64 2.44
CA HIS A 18 -7.98 -15.57 2.92
C HIS A 18 -6.62 -15.22 2.31
N GLY A 19 -5.57 -15.25 3.12
CA GLY A 19 -4.20 -14.91 2.69
C GLY A 19 -3.96 -13.42 2.44
N VAL A 20 -4.90 -12.53 2.74
CA VAL A 20 -4.68 -11.07 2.70
C VAL A 20 -4.69 -10.51 4.13
N PRO A 21 -3.58 -9.92 4.60
CA PRO A 21 -3.52 -9.36 5.94
C PRO A 21 -4.43 -8.14 6.06
N SER A 22 -5.08 -8.03 7.22
CA SER A 22 -5.83 -6.84 7.62
C SER A 22 -5.00 -6.06 8.63
N THR A 23 -4.95 -4.75 8.49
CA THR A 23 -4.24 -3.86 9.42
C THR A 23 -5.20 -3.33 10.49
N ASP A 24 -4.66 -2.87 11.62
CA ASP A 24 -5.48 -2.29 12.70
C ASP A 24 -6.01 -0.89 12.35
N SER A 25 -5.27 -0.17 11.50
CA SER A 25 -5.58 1.16 10.97
C SER A 25 -5.68 1.16 9.44
N ASN A 26 -6.38 2.15 8.89
CA ASN A 26 -6.37 2.41 7.44
C ASN A 26 -5.13 3.22 7.09
N ASN A 27 -4.27 2.66 6.25
CA ASN A 27 -2.96 3.22 5.93
C ASN A 27 -2.92 3.61 4.45
N ILE A 28 -2.44 4.82 4.18
CA ILE A 28 -2.29 5.36 2.83
C ILE A 28 -0.90 5.94 2.62
N VAL A 29 -0.44 5.91 1.37
CA VAL A 29 0.73 6.64 0.89
C VAL A 29 0.25 7.76 -0.02
N LEU A 30 0.67 8.99 0.27
CA LEU A 30 0.29 10.15 -0.52
C LEU A 30 1.08 10.20 -1.82
N LEU A 31 0.38 10.51 -2.91
CA LEU A 31 0.93 10.65 -4.24
C LEU A 31 0.74 12.09 -4.75
N ASP A 32 1.62 12.52 -5.64
CA ASP A 32 1.43 13.72 -6.44
C ASP A 32 0.37 13.51 -7.54
N GLU A 33 0.16 14.52 -8.38
CA GLU A 33 -0.82 14.43 -9.48
C GLU A 33 -0.36 13.48 -10.60
N GLU A 34 0.95 13.26 -10.73
CA GLU A 34 1.59 12.34 -11.68
C GLU A 34 1.66 10.89 -11.19
N GLY A 35 1.34 10.63 -9.91
CA GLY A 35 1.35 9.31 -9.27
C GLY A 35 2.64 8.96 -8.52
N ASN A 36 3.60 9.86 -8.41
CA ASN A 36 4.83 9.62 -7.64
C ASN A 36 4.56 9.74 -6.14
N PRO A 37 5.22 8.92 -5.30
CA PRO A 37 5.13 9.05 -3.85
C PRO A 37 5.74 10.37 -3.38
N LEU A 38 5.00 11.10 -2.54
CA LEU A 38 5.49 12.34 -1.91
C LEU A 38 6.51 12.07 -0.80
N GLY A 39 6.44 10.89 -0.18
CA GLY A 39 7.34 10.46 0.88
C GLY A 39 8.53 9.64 0.35
N THR A 40 9.56 9.50 1.17
CA THR A 40 10.80 8.78 0.81
C THR A 40 10.87 7.35 1.35
N ARG A 41 10.05 6.99 2.34
CA ARG A 41 10.03 5.65 2.97
C ARG A 41 8.65 5.29 3.50
N VAL A 42 8.30 4.01 3.48
CA VAL A 42 7.11 3.44 4.14
C VAL A 42 7.56 2.49 5.26
N LEU A 43 7.31 2.91 6.50
CA LEU A 43 7.67 2.15 7.72
C LEU A 43 6.60 1.14 8.12
N ALA A 44 5.35 1.39 7.73
CA ALA A 44 4.26 0.45 7.98
C ALA A 44 4.44 -0.82 7.13
N PRO A 45 4.12 -2.01 7.67
CA PRO A 45 4.17 -3.24 6.89
C PRO A 45 3.13 -3.21 5.76
N ILE A 46 3.54 -3.60 4.55
CA ILE A 46 2.67 -3.62 3.38
C ILE A 46 2.26 -5.07 3.06
N PRO A 47 0.98 -5.35 2.76
CA PRO A 47 0.55 -6.65 2.27
C PRO A 47 1.33 -7.08 1.01
N SER A 48 1.91 -8.27 1.04
CA SER A 48 2.67 -8.89 -0.05
C SER A 48 1.82 -9.06 -1.30
N LYS A 49 0.50 -9.15 -1.14
CA LYS A 49 -0.47 -9.17 -2.24
C LYS A 49 -0.35 -7.95 -3.17
N LEU A 50 0.10 -6.80 -2.66
CA LEU A 50 0.31 -5.62 -3.49
C LEU A 50 1.51 -5.74 -4.44
N LEU A 51 2.45 -6.67 -4.17
CA LEU A 51 3.57 -6.96 -5.07
C LEU A 51 3.13 -7.52 -6.41
N GLU A 52 1.95 -8.14 -6.50
CA GLU A 52 1.35 -8.59 -7.77
C GLU A 52 1.07 -7.42 -8.71
N ARG A 53 0.98 -6.19 -8.20
CA ARG A 53 0.74 -4.98 -9.00
C ARG A 53 2.02 -4.23 -9.37
N ARG A 54 3.20 -4.81 -9.11
CA ARG A 54 4.50 -4.22 -9.44
C ARG A 54 4.67 -3.87 -10.91
N ASP A 55 3.92 -4.52 -11.80
CA ASP A 55 3.99 -4.30 -13.24
C ASP A 55 3.55 -2.88 -13.63
N ASN A 56 2.72 -2.26 -12.80
CA ASN A 56 2.39 -0.85 -12.97
C ASN A 56 3.43 0.01 -12.22
N MET A 57 4.11 0.83 -13.00
CA MET A 57 5.24 1.67 -12.60
C MET A 57 4.94 2.55 -11.38
N GLN A 58 3.70 3.01 -11.19
CA GLN A 58 3.33 3.83 -10.05
C GLN A 58 3.35 3.03 -8.74
N PHE A 59 2.84 1.79 -8.76
CA PHE A 59 2.92 0.92 -7.59
C PHE A 59 4.35 0.48 -7.34
N SER A 60 5.12 0.20 -8.39
CA SER A 60 6.53 -0.18 -8.27
C SER A 60 7.34 0.84 -7.47
N LYS A 61 7.19 2.13 -7.77
CA LYS A 61 7.83 3.22 -7.01
C LYS A 61 7.46 3.18 -5.53
N VAL A 62 6.18 3.04 -5.19
CA VAL A 62 5.72 3.00 -3.78
C VAL A 62 6.20 1.74 -3.06
N LEU A 63 6.10 0.58 -3.71
CA LEU A 63 6.51 -0.71 -3.14
C LEU A 63 8.02 -0.76 -2.86
N THR A 64 8.83 -0.08 -3.68
CA THR A 64 10.29 -0.01 -3.49
C THR A 64 10.67 0.79 -2.23
N LEU A 65 9.81 1.69 -1.76
CA LEU A 65 10.03 2.47 -0.53
C LEU A 65 9.65 1.69 0.75
N ALA A 66 9.01 0.53 0.60
CA ALA A 66 8.54 -0.27 1.72
C ALA A 66 9.69 -1.03 2.38
N THR A 67 9.71 -1.00 3.70
CA THR A 67 10.75 -1.68 4.50
C THR A 67 10.39 -3.13 4.84
N LYS A 68 9.09 -3.46 4.88
CA LYS A 68 8.59 -4.78 5.29
C LYS A 68 7.34 -5.17 4.52
N PHE A 69 7.29 -6.43 4.11
CA PHE A 69 6.11 -7.07 3.52
C PHE A 69 5.56 -8.16 4.43
N VAL A 70 4.23 -8.29 4.49
CA VAL A 70 3.48 -9.24 5.33
C VAL A 70 2.37 -9.96 4.56
#